data_AF-A0A8T3QW29-F1
#
_entry.id   AF-A0A8T3QW29-F1
#
_cell.length_a   1.000
_cell.length_b   1.000
_cell.length_c   1.000
_cell.angle_alpha   90.00
_cell.angle_beta   90.00
_cell.angle_gamma   90.00
#
_symmetry.space_group_name_H-M   'P 1'
#
loop_
_entity.id
_entity.type
_entity.pdbx_description
1 polymer ?
#
loop_
_entity_poly.entity_id
_entity_poly.type
_entity_poly.pdbx_seq_one_letter_code
_entity_poly.pdbx_strand_id
1 'polypeptide(L)' 'MPGAQIVVQDASGTTVAEVTLDLGGLAFVALPAGSYTVVAGPVDGLMGTPAPVGASVIEGAAAVVELNYDTGIR' A
#
# COMPACT_ATOMS: atom_id res chain seq x y z
N MET A 1 -11.19 -8.44 -11.33
CA MET A 1 -10.10 -9.08 -10.56
C MET A 1 -10.05 -8.35 -9.23
N PRO A 2 -10.07 -9.03 -8.07
CA PRO A 2 -9.80 -8.32 -6.82
C PRO A 2 -8.40 -7.69 -6.93
N GLY A 3 -8.25 -6.44 -6.51
CA GLY A 3 -6.97 -5.75 -6.53
C GLY A 3 -6.00 -6.31 -5.49
N ALA A 4 -4.81 -5.71 -5.39
CA ALA A 4 -3.83 -6.12 -4.41
C ALA A 4 -4.33 -5.92 -2.97
N GLN A 5 -4.04 -6.86 -2.08
CA GLN A 5 -4.13 -6.61 -0.64
C GLN A 5 -2.92 -5.75 -0.21
N ILE A 6 -3.19 -4.67 0.49
CA ILE A 6 -2.20 -3.74 1.03
C ILE A 6 -2.25 -3.84 2.55
N VAL A 7 -1.09 -3.97 3.18
CA VAL A 7 -0.91 -3.98 4.63
C VAL A 7 -0.16 -2.72 5.02
N VAL A 8 -0.69 -1.97 5.98
CA VAL A 8 -0.03 -0.80 6.55
C VAL A 8 0.49 -1.13 7.93
N GLN A 9 1.79 -0.96 8.13
CA GLN A 9 2.48 -1.20 9.40
C GLN A 9 2.92 0.13 10.02
N ASP A 10 2.86 0.24 11.34
CA ASP A 10 3.44 1.37 12.06
C ASP A 10 4.97 1.31 12.16
N ALA A 11 5.58 2.30 12.81
CA ALA A 11 7.03 2.36 13.02
C ALA A 11 7.60 1.19 13.85
N SER A 12 6.75 0.45 14.57
CA SER A 12 7.14 -0.76 15.32
C SER A 12 7.03 -2.03 14.48
N GLY A 13 6.55 -1.93 13.22
CA GLY A 13 6.26 -3.08 12.36
C GLY A 13 4.90 -3.74 12.63
N THR A 14 4.03 -3.11 13.44
CA THR A 14 2.71 -3.66 13.76
C THR A 14 1.72 -3.30 12.67
N THR A 15 0.98 -4.29 12.15
CA THR A 15 -0.13 -4.03 11.22
C THR A 15 -1.21 -3.20 11.90
N VAL A 16 -1.48 -2.02 11.36
CA VAL A 16 -2.52 -1.10 11.85
C VAL A 16 -3.73 -1.01 10.91
N ALA A 17 -3.55 -1.39 9.65
CA ALA A 17 -4.64 -1.46 8.68
C ALA A 17 -4.35 -2.44 7.55
N GLU A 18 -5.42 -2.96 6.96
CA GLU A 18 -5.40 -3.74 5.73
C GLU A 18 -6.47 -3.20 4.78
N VAL A 19 -6.12 -3.04 3.51
CA VAL A 19 -7.05 -2.56 2.48
C VAL A 19 -6.80 -3.24 1.15
N THR A 20 -7.84 -3.51 0.38
CA THR A 20 -7.71 -4.05 -0.98
C THR A 20 -7.85 -2.93 -2.00
N LEU A 21 -6.96 -2.88 -2.99
CA LEU A 21 -7.07 -1.95 -4.11
C LEU A 21 -8.37 -2.20 -4.89
N ASP A 22 -8.99 -1.13 -5.34
CA ASP A 22 -10.15 -1.18 -6.22
C ASP A 22 -9.75 -1.57 -7.66
N LEU A 23 -10.75 -1.62 -8.56
CA LEU A 23 -10.52 -1.93 -9.98
C LEU A 23 -9.66 -0.89 -10.72
N GLY A 24 -9.49 0.31 -10.16
CA GLY A 24 -8.61 1.37 -10.65
C GLY A 24 -7.21 1.31 -10.05
N GLY A 25 -6.94 0.38 -9.13
CA GLY A 25 -5.65 0.26 -8.44
C GLY A 25 -5.49 1.24 -7.28
N LEU A 26 -6.58 1.79 -6.75
CA LEU A 26 -6.56 2.78 -5.66
C LEU A 26 -7.23 2.23 -4.39
N ALA A 27 -6.77 2.74 -3.25
CA ALA A 27 -7.38 2.50 -1.95
C ALA A 27 -7.18 3.71 -1.04
N PHE A 28 -8.12 3.91 -0.11
CA PHE A 28 -8.03 4.97 0.89
C PHE A 28 -8.26 4.38 2.27
N VAL A 29 -7.42 4.77 3.23
CA VAL A 29 -7.55 4.40 4.64
C VAL A 29 -7.26 5.62 5.50
N ALA A 30 -8.09 5.82 6.52
CA ALA A 30 -7.87 6.88 7.51
C ALA A 30 -6.94 6.35 8.60
N LEU A 31 -5.81 7.02 8.79
CA LEU A 31 -4.82 6.69 9.80
C LEU A 31 -4.51 7.93 10.65
N PRO A 32 -4.17 7.75 11.94
CA PRO A 32 -3.60 8.82 12.74
C PRO A 32 -2.32 9.40 12.11
N ALA A 33 -1.92 10.58 12.57
CA ALA A 33 -0.61 11.13 12.20
C ALA A 33 0.51 10.22 12.72
N GLY A 34 1.48 9.90 11.87
CA GLY A 34 2.54 8.95 12.20
C GLY A 34 3.36 8.51 10.99
N SER A 35 4.38 7.70 11.27
CA SER A 35 5.20 7.05 10.25
C SER A 35 4.75 5.61 10.05
N TYR A 36 4.60 5.23 8.79
CA TYR A 36 4.07 3.95 8.37
C TYR A 36 4.91 3.33 7.26
N THR A 37 4.83 2.01 7.16
CA THR A 37 5.35 1.23 6.04
C THR A 37 4.18 0.58 5.33
N VAL A 38 4.06 0.82 4.02
CA VAL A 38 3.04 0.24 3.16
C VAL A 38 3.65 -0.98 2.46
N VAL A 39 3.03 -2.15 2.67
CA VAL A 39 3.46 -3.42 2.10
C VAL A 39 2.37 -3.91 1.14
N ALA A 40 2.75 -4.04 -0.11
CA ALA A 40 1.87 -4.52 -1.17
C ALA A 40 1.95 -6.05 -1.29
N GLY A 41 0.79 -6.69 -1.31
CA GLY A 41 0.63 -8.10 -1.60
C GLY A 41 0.67 -8.43 -3.09
N PRO A 42 0.74 -9.72 -3.43
CA PRO A 42 0.72 -10.20 -4.81
C PRO A 42 -0.62 -9.91 -5.49
N VAL A 43 -0.57 -9.75 -6.81
CA VAL A 43 -1.75 -9.63 -7.66
C VAL A 43 -1.71 -10.77 -8.66
N ASP A 44 -2.83 -11.47 -8.81
CA ASP A 44 -2.93 -12.57 -9.76
C ASP A 44 -2.62 -12.10 -11.18
N GLY A 45 -1.67 -12.78 -11.83
CA GLY A 45 -1.23 -12.46 -13.19
C GLY A 45 -0.06 -11.48 -13.29
N LEU A 46 0.44 -10.94 -12.18
CA LEU A 46 1.68 -10.15 -12.12
C LEU A 46 2.82 -10.97 -11.52
N MET A 47 4.07 -10.70 -11.96
CA MET A 47 5.22 -11.53 -11.60
C MET A 47 5.96 -11.09 -10.34
N GLY A 48 5.53 -10.02 -9.67
CA GLY A 48 6.18 -9.53 -8.46
C GLY A 48 5.32 -8.62 -7.61
N THR A 49 5.80 -8.37 -6.39
CA THR A 49 5.27 -7.35 -5.50
C THR A 49 6.22 -6.15 -5.46
N PRO A 50 5.70 -4.92 -5.36
CA PRO A 50 6.51 -3.75 -5.06
C PRO A 50 7.29 -3.93 -3.76
N ALA A 51 8.44 -3.26 -3.66
CA ALA A 51 9.14 -3.14 -2.38
C ALA A 51 8.28 -2.33 -1.39
N PRO A 52 8.39 -2.59 -0.06
CA PRO A 52 7.72 -1.77 0.94
C PRO A 52 8.07 -0.29 0.80
N VAL A 53 7.07 0.58 0.95
CA VAL A 53 7.23 2.03 0.81
C VAL A 53 6.97 2.71 2.15
N GLY A 54 7.90 3.56 2.58
CA GLY A 54 7.72 4.39 3.77
C GLY A 54 6.83 5.60 3.48
N ALA A 55 5.90 5.90 4.39
CA ALA A 55 5.00 7.04 4.29
C ALA A 55 4.87 7.74 5.65
N SER A 56 4.69 9.06 5.63
CA SER A 56 4.42 9.86 6.81
C SER A 56 3.08 10.57 6.66
N VAL A 57 2.15 10.26 7.56
CA VAL A 57 0.83 10.90 7.62
C VAL A 57 0.92 12.06 8.61
N ILE A 58 0.50 13.25 8.17
CA ILE A 58 0.42 14.45 9.00
C ILE A 58 -1.05 14.69 9.32
N GLU A 59 -1.35 15.16 10.53
CA GLU A 59 -2.73 15.45 10.94
C GLU A 59 -3.38 16.45 9.96
N GLY A 60 -4.55 16.11 9.44
CA GLY A 60 -5.27 16.93 8.47
C GLY A 60 -4.72 16.91 7.03
N ALA A 61 -3.71 16.08 6.75
CA ALA A 61 -3.14 15.91 5.40
C ALA A 61 -3.16 14.45 4.94
N ALA A 62 -3.31 14.24 3.63
CA ALA A 62 -3.21 12.92 3.02
C ALA A 62 -1.77 12.66 2.57
N ALA A 63 -1.27 11.45 2.83
CA ALA A 63 -0.06 10.94 2.20
C ALA A 63 -0.44 10.10 0.98
N VAL A 64 0.21 10.34 -0.15
CA VAL A 64 0.02 9.54 -1.37
C VAL A 64 1.24 8.63 -1.54
N VAL A 65 0.98 7.35 -1.78
CA VAL A 65 2.00 6.32 -1.98
C VAL A 65 1.76 5.65 -3.32
N GLU A 66 2.78 5.65 -4.17
CA GLU A 66 2.74 4.96 -5.46
C GLU A 66 3.41 3.59 -5.36
N LEU A 67 2.73 2.58 -5.87
CA LEU A 67 3.15 1.18 -5.85
C LEU A 67 3.40 0.71 -7.28
N ASN A 68 4.66 0.44 -7.62
CA ASN A 68 5.06 0.04 -8.96
C ASN A 68 5.13 -1.49 -9.05
N TYR A 69 4.10 -2.08 -9.66
CA TYR A 69 4.09 -3.51 -9.97
C TYR A 69 4.85 -3.79 -11.26
N ASP A 70 5.71 -4.81 -11.22
CA ASP A 70 6.36 -5.32 -12.43
C ASP A 70 5.33 -6.13 -13.25
N THR A 71 5.03 -5.63 -14.44
CA THR A 71 4.09 -6.25 -15.38
C THR A 71 4.78 -7.18 -16.37
N GLY A 72 6.12 -7.32 -16.33
CA GLY A 72 6.88 -8.23 -17.17
C GLY A 72 6.95 -7.83 -18.65
N ILE A 73 6.50 -6.63 -19.03
CA ILE A 73 6.58 -6.15 -20.41
C ILE A 73 7.90 -5.38 -20.60
N ARG A 74 8.81 -5.92 -21.42
CA ARG A 74 9.90 -5.16 -22.04
C ARG A 74 9.72 -5.11 -23.56
#